data_AF-A0A919VEW7-F1
#
_entry.id   AF-A0A919VEW7-F1
#
_cell.length_a   1.000
_cell.length_b   1.000
_cell.length_c   1.000
_cell.angle_alpha   90.00
_cell.angle_beta   90.00
_cell.angle_gamma   90.00
#
_symmetry.space_group_name_H-M   'P 1'
#
loop_
_entity.id
_entity.type
_entity.pdbx_description
1 polymer ?
#
loop_
_entity_poly.entity_id
_entity_poly.type
_entity_poly.pdbx_seq_one_letter_code
_entity_poly.pdbx_strand_id
1 'polypeptide(L)'
;MITVGKIIKFVGELVAFSTENAIKGTGNITSKINNKLGRKLKGKQILILTDKTSNKVSNKILKITRNTSENCDKFLEKASLSVKVIKLKAFEKEVRIYGESKKFYDEECIVPAKFTVKE
;
A
#
# COMPACT_ATOMS: atom_id res chain seq x y z
N MET A 1 -3.71 12.24 -8.67
CA MET A 1 -3.31 11.75 -7.33
C MET A 1 -3.07 10.25 -7.39
N ILE A 2 -1.86 9.81 -7.02
CA ILE A 2 -1.56 8.39 -6.82
C ILE A 2 -2.16 8.00 -5.47
N THR A 3 -3.12 7.07 -5.45
CA THR A 3 -3.67 6.52 -4.21
C THR A 3 -2.80 5.37 -3.71
N VAL A 4 -2.79 5.15 -2.40
CA VAL A 4 -2.03 4.06 -1.77
C VAL A 4 -2.45 2.71 -2.33
N GLY A 5 -3.75 2.51 -2.59
CA GLY A 5 -4.25 1.30 -3.24
C GLY A 5 -3.65 1.03 -4.61
N LYS A 6 -3.41 2.06 -5.44
CA LYS A 6 -2.76 1.89 -6.76
C LYS A 6 -1.32 1.40 -6.65
N ILE A 7 -0.58 1.89 -5.65
CA ILE A 7 0.81 1.46 -5.39
C ILE A 7 0.83 -0.01 -4.96
N ILE A 8 -0.05 -0.39 -4.02
CA ILE A 8 -0.16 -1.78 -3.53
C ILE A 8 -0.51 -2.73 -4.69
N LYS A 9 -1.42 -2.32 -5.58
CA LYS A 9 -1.78 -3.11 -6.75
C LYS A 9 -0.61 -3.29 -7.71
N PHE A 10 0.13 -2.21 -8.00
CA PHE A 10 1.30 -2.27 -8.89
C PHE A 10 2.41 -3.17 -8.33
N VAL A 11 2.76 -3.02 -7.05
CA VAL A 11 3.74 -3.89 -6.39
C VAL A 11 3.24 -5.34 -6.38
N GLY A 12 1.96 -5.55 -6.14
CA GLY A 12 1.32 -6.86 -6.21
C GLY A 12 1.43 -7.54 -7.57
N GLU A 13 1.20 -6.79 -8.66
CA GLU A 13 1.35 -7.26 -10.03
C GLU A 13 2.81 -7.60 -10.35
N LEU A 14 3.75 -6.78 -9.90
CA LEU A 14 5.18 -7.01 -10.08
C LEU A 14 5.67 -8.28 -9.35
N VAL A 15 5.23 -8.47 -8.11
CA VAL A 15 5.52 -9.68 -7.33
C VAL A 15 4.88 -10.90 -7.98
N ALA A 16 3.60 -10.83 -8.39
CA ALA A 16 2.92 -11.92 -9.07
C ALA A 16 3.66 -12.36 -10.34
N PHE A 17 4.06 -11.39 -11.18
CA PHE A 17 4.82 -11.63 -12.40
C PHE A 17 6.20 -12.24 -12.13
N SER A 18 6.95 -11.71 -11.16
CA SER A 18 8.26 -12.25 -10.78
C SER A 18 8.15 -13.69 -10.27
N THR A 19 7.12 -13.98 -9.47
CA THR A 19 6.89 -15.31 -8.90
C THR A 19 6.50 -16.31 -10.00
N GLU A 20 5.66 -15.89 -10.95
CA GLU A 20 5.26 -16.70 -12.09
C GLU A 20 6.46 -17.10 -12.95
N ASN A 21 7.32 -16.14 -13.26
CA ASN A 21 8.54 -16.36 -14.05
C ASN A 21 9.56 -17.23 -13.31
N ALA A 22 9.72 -17.08 -12.00
CA ALA A 22 10.61 -17.92 -11.20
C ALA A 22 10.17 -19.39 -11.21
N ILE A 23 8.86 -19.64 -11.04
CA ILE A 23 8.29 -21.00 -11.07
C ILE A 23 8.43 -21.61 -12.47
N LYS A 24 8.08 -20.86 -13.53
CA LYS A 24 8.23 -21.31 -14.93
C LYS A 24 9.69 -21.57 -15.30
N GLY A 25 10.60 -20.69 -14.89
CA GLY A 25 12.05 -20.84 -15.10
C GLY A 25 12.59 -22.12 -14.45
N THR A 26 12.21 -22.37 -13.20
CA THR A 26 12.59 -23.58 -12.47
C THR A 26 12.01 -24.84 -13.13
N GLY A 27 10.75 -24.79 -13.57
CA GLY A 27 10.11 -25.88 -14.33
C GLY A 27 10.82 -26.21 -15.63
N ASN A 28 11.23 -25.18 -16.37
CA ASN A 28 11.98 -25.32 -17.62
C ASN A 28 13.35 -25.98 -17.41
N ILE A 29 14.09 -25.56 -16.38
CA ILE A 29 15.40 -26.16 -16.04
C ILE A 29 15.22 -27.63 -15.66
N THR A 30 14.25 -27.92 -14.80
CA THR A 30 13.96 -29.28 -14.33
C THR A 30 13.52 -30.18 -15.48
N SER A 31 12.68 -29.67 -16.38
CA SER A 31 12.25 -30.39 -17.59
C SER A 31 13.43 -30.69 -18.53
N LYS A 32 14.33 -29.72 -18.76
CA LYS A 32 15.55 -29.92 -19.57
C LYS A 32 16.47 -30.99 -18.97
N ILE A 33 16.69 -30.99 -17.66
CA ILE A 33 17.49 -32.02 -16.97
C ILE A 33 16.85 -33.39 -17.15
N ASN A 34 15.53 -33.49 -16.96
CA ASN A 34 14.79 -34.74 -17.06
C ASN A 34 14.77 -35.30 -18.50
N ASN A 35 14.72 -34.42 -19.50
CA ASN A 35 14.85 -34.79 -20.92
C ASN A 35 16.24 -35.33 -21.24
N LYS A 36 17.31 -34.77 -20.65
CA LYS A 36 18.68 -35.29 -20.78
C LYS A 36 18.86 -36.66 -20.11
N LEU A 37 18.13 -36.93 -19.02
CA LEU A 37 18.08 -38.23 -18.33
C LEU A 37 17.22 -39.30 -19.06
N GLY A 38 16.76 -39.04 -20.28
CA GLY A 38 15.96 -39.98 -21.08
C GLY A 38 14.48 -40.09 -20.66
N ARG A 39 14.01 -39.28 -19.71
CA ARG A 39 12.64 -39.35 -19.14
C ARG A 39 11.71 -38.27 -19.73
N LYS A 40 11.58 -38.22 -21.06
CA LYS A 40 10.82 -37.18 -21.80
C LYS A 40 9.36 -36.98 -21.34
N LEU A 41 8.63 -38.07 -21.05
CA LEU A 41 7.22 -37.99 -20.61
C LEU A 41 7.07 -37.25 -19.28
N LYS A 42 7.97 -37.50 -18.33
CA LYS A 42 7.99 -36.80 -17.04
C LYS A 42 8.40 -35.34 -17.21
N GLY A 43 9.27 -35.01 -18.18
CA GLY A 43 9.64 -33.63 -18.51
C GLY A 43 8.46 -32.77 -18.97
N LYS A 44 7.55 -33.32 -19.79
CA LYS A 44 6.31 -32.63 -20.21
C LYS A 44 5.33 -32.44 -19.04
N GLN A 45 5.18 -33.44 -18.18
CA GLN A 45 4.31 -33.33 -17.00
C GLN A 45 4.78 -32.25 -16.03
N ILE A 46 6.10 -32.13 -15.81
CA ILE A 46 6.70 -31.08 -14.98
C ILE A 46 6.33 -29.70 -15.50
N LEU A 47 6.48 -29.46 -16.81
CA LEU A 47 6.11 -28.21 -17.47
C LEU A 47 4.64 -27.81 -17.21
N ILE A 48 3.71 -28.73 -17.47
CA ILE A 48 2.27 -28.50 -17.28
C ILE A 48 1.95 -28.18 -15.82
N LEU A 49 2.58 -28.90 -14.88
CA LEU A 49 2.41 -28.65 -13.45
C LEU A 49 2.95 -27.30 -13.05
N THR A 50 4.14 -26.90 -13.52
CA THR A 50 4.70 -25.58 -13.22
C THR A 50 3.87 -24.46 -13.82
N ASP A 51 3.33 -24.60 -15.04
CA ASP A 51 2.44 -23.59 -15.62
C ASP A 51 1.18 -23.42 -14.78
N LYS A 52 0.49 -24.52 -14.44
CA LYS A 52 -0.70 -24.49 -13.56
C LYS A 52 -0.40 -23.88 -12.20
N THR A 53 0.73 -24.24 -11.61
CA THR A 53 1.12 -23.79 -10.27
C THR A 53 1.47 -22.30 -10.29
N SER A 54 2.24 -21.86 -11.30
CA SER A 54 2.63 -20.46 -11.47
C SER A 54 1.40 -19.56 -11.64
N ASN A 55 0.46 -19.93 -12.51
CA ASN A 55 -0.78 -19.19 -12.73
C ASN A 55 -1.64 -19.14 -11.45
N LYS A 56 -1.74 -20.25 -10.73
CA LYS A 56 -2.50 -20.32 -9.47
C LYS A 56 -1.90 -19.42 -8.39
N VAL A 57 -0.58 -19.41 -8.24
CA VAL A 57 0.13 -18.57 -7.28
C VAL A 57 0.02 -17.11 -7.66
N SER A 58 0.28 -16.76 -8.92
CA SER A 58 0.15 -15.40 -9.47
C SER A 58 -1.25 -14.83 -9.22
N ASN A 59 -2.30 -15.59 -9.57
CA ASN A 59 -3.69 -15.19 -9.31
C ASN A 59 -4.01 -15.00 -7.83
N LYS A 60 -3.44 -15.83 -6.94
CA LYS A 60 -3.65 -15.70 -5.50
C LYS A 60 -3.00 -14.43 -4.95
N ILE A 61 -1.79 -14.12 -5.41
CA ILE A 61 -1.09 -12.87 -5.06
C ILE A 61 -1.94 -11.67 -5.49
N LEU A 62 -2.37 -11.63 -6.75
CA LEU A 62 -3.21 -10.55 -7.29
C LEU A 62 -4.52 -10.36 -6.51
N LYS A 63 -5.17 -11.45 -6.09
CA LYS A 63 -6.40 -11.37 -5.29
C LYS A 63 -6.15 -10.76 -3.91
N ILE A 64 -5.06 -11.14 -3.27
CA ILE A 64 -4.67 -10.60 -1.96
C ILE A 64 -4.37 -9.10 -2.10
N THR A 65 -3.54 -8.70 -3.05
CA THR A 65 -3.18 -7.29 -3.21
C THR A 65 -4.35 -6.42 -3.63
N ARG A 66 -5.31 -6.92 -4.43
CA ARG A 66 -6.57 -6.20 -4.70
C ARG A 66 -7.35 -5.94 -3.42
N ASN A 67 -7.60 -6.98 -2.62
CA ASN A 67 -8.33 -6.82 -1.36
C ASN A 67 -7.62 -5.86 -0.40
N THR A 68 -6.30 -5.97 -0.26
CA THR A 68 -5.51 -5.07 0.57
C THR A 68 -5.58 -3.63 0.06
N SER A 69 -5.48 -3.42 -1.25
CA SER A 69 -5.56 -2.09 -1.84
C SER A 69 -6.88 -1.39 -1.57
N GLU A 70 -8.00 -2.10 -1.73
CA GLU A 70 -9.34 -1.57 -1.46
C GLU A 70 -9.56 -1.25 0.02
N ASN A 71 -9.04 -2.11 0.91
CA ASN A 71 -9.13 -1.89 2.35
C ASN A 71 -8.31 -0.67 2.80
N CYS A 72 -7.12 -0.47 2.25
CA CYS A 72 -6.29 0.69 2.55
C CYS A 72 -6.95 2.00 2.11
N ASP A 73 -7.52 2.04 0.90
CA ASP A 73 -8.19 3.24 0.40
C ASP A 73 -9.43 3.59 1.25
N LYS A 74 -10.24 2.58 1.64
CA LYS A 74 -11.38 2.77 2.56
C LYS A 74 -10.95 3.25 3.95
N PHE A 75 -9.83 2.75 4.47
CA PHE A 75 -9.30 3.18 5.76
C PHE A 75 -8.87 4.65 5.74
N LEU A 76 -8.16 5.06 4.67
CA LEU A 76 -7.76 6.45 4.46
C LEU A 76 -8.95 7.39 4.35
N GLU A 77 -10.00 6.98 3.62
CA GLU A 77 -11.22 7.77 3.50
C GLU A 77 -11.89 7.97 4.88
N LYS A 78 -12.04 6.90 5.66
CA LYS A 78 -12.56 6.98 7.03
C LYS A 78 -11.72 7.88 7.93
N ALA A 79 -10.40 7.75 7.88
CA ALA A 79 -9.49 8.60 8.65
C ALA A 79 -9.66 10.08 8.28
N SER A 80 -9.78 10.39 6.98
CA SER A 80 -9.99 11.76 6.51
C SER A 80 -11.32 12.35 7.00
N LEU A 81 -12.38 11.54 7.06
CA LEU A 81 -13.68 11.94 7.59
C LEU A 81 -13.61 12.19 9.10
N SER A 82 -12.94 11.31 9.85
CA SER A 82 -12.72 11.50 11.28
C SER A 82 -11.97 12.80 11.58
N VAL A 83 -10.92 13.11 10.81
CA VAL A 83 -10.19 14.39 10.94
C VAL A 83 -11.10 15.58 10.64
N LYS A 84 -11.93 15.52 9.59
CA LYS A 84 -12.91 16.58 9.30
C LYS A 84 -13.90 16.77 10.44
N VAL A 85 -14.43 15.69 11.01
CA VAL A 85 -15.37 15.76 12.15
C VAL A 85 -14.71 16.34 13.39
N ILE A 86 -13.46 15.95 13.69
CA ILE A 86 -12.70 16.53 14.80
C ILE A 86 -12.48 18.03 14.55
N LYS A 87 -12.12 18.44 13.33
CA LYS A 87 -11.94 19.85 12.97
C LYS A 87 -13.23 20.66 13.10
N LEU A 88 -14.38 20.10 12.73
CA LEU A 88 -15.68 20.76 12.88
C LEU A 88 -16.17 20.84 14.33
N LYS A 89 -15.82 19.86 15.16
CA LYS A 89 -16.15 19.82 16.59
C LYS A 89 -15.13 20.55 17.46
N ALA A 90 -13.95 20.86 16.91
CA ALA A 90 -12.95 21.66 17.59
C ALA A 90 -13.55 23.04 17.84
N PHE A 91 -13.78 23.34 19.12
CA PHE A 91 -14.24 24.65 19.53
C PHE A 91 -13.04 25.58 19.59
N GLU A 92 -13.05 26.62 18.74
CA GLU A 92 -12.13 27.74 18.88
C GLU A 92 -12.56 28.57 20.09
N LYS A 93 -11.79 28.48 21.17
CA LYS A 93 -11.95 29.37 22.33
C LYS A 93 -10.90 30.46 22.24
N GLU A 94 -11.33 31.71 22.11
CA GLU A 94 -10.44 32.84 22.38
C GLU A 94 -10.03 32.80 23.86
N VAL A 95 -8.76 32.52 24.13
CA VAL A 95 -8.18 32.59 25.46
C VAL A 95 -7.27 33.81 25.49
N ARG A 96 -7.64 34.82 26.29
CA ARG A 96 -6.73 35.94 26.58
C ARG A 96 -5.65 35.43 27.53
N ILE A 97 -4.47 35.16 26.98
CA ILE A 97 -3.28 34.84 27.76
C ILE A 97 -2.70 36.15 28.27
N TYR A 98 -2.77 36.39 29.57
CA TYR A 98 -2.08 37.51 30.21
C TYR A 98 -0.70 37.00 30.66
N GLY A 99 0.35 37.34 29.90
CA GLY A 99 1.74 36.93 30.19
C GLY A 99 2.55 36.57 28.93
N GLU A 100 3.84 36.25 29.10
CA GLU A 100 4.72 35.81 28.01
C GLU A 100 4.30 34.44 27.45
N SER A 101 3.54 34.45 26.36
CA SER A 101 3.03 33.25 25.67
C SER A 101 4.12 32.32 25.12
N LYS A 102 5.34 32.83 24.91
CA LYS A 102 6.52 32.07 24.43
C LYS A 102 7.01 30.98 25.38
N LYS A 103 6.61 31.00 26.66
CA LYS A 103 7.03 29.97 27.63
C LYS A 103 6.18 28.70 27.59
N PHE A 104 5.00 28.76 26.99
CA PHE A 104 3.99 27.69 27.10
C PHE A 104 3.64 27.04 25.77
N TYR A 105 3.96 27.68 24.65
CA TYR A 105 3.59 27.21 23.32
C TYR A 105 4.77 27.31 22.36
N ASP A 106 4.93 26.28 21.53
CA ASP A 106 5.86 26.29 20.40
C ASP A 106 5.45 27.36 19.38
N GLU A 107 6.42 27.96 18.69
CA GLU A 107 6.21 29.12 17.80
C GLU A 107 5.18 28.85 16.69
N GLU A 108 5.06 27.60 16.24
CA GLU A 108 4.10 27.17 15.22
C GLU A 108 2.63 27.26 15.69
N CYS A 109 2.39 27.35 17.00
CA CYS A 109 1.06 27.49 17.59
C CYS A 109 0.66 28.95 17.86
N ILE A 110 1.53 29.93 17.58
CA ILE A 110 1.27 31.35 17.84
C ILE A 110 0.86 32.05 16.54
N VAL A 111 -0.41 32.40 16.43
CA VAL A 111 -0.91 33.23 15.32
C VAL A 111 -0.86 34.71 15.75
N PRO A 112 -0.01 35.55 15.14
CA PRO A 112 0.07 36.97 15.49
C PRO A 112 -1.18 37.70 14.97
N ALA A 113 -2.07 38.07 15.89
CA ALA A 113 -3.21 38.91 15.57
C ALA A 113 -2.76 40.37 15.35
N LYS A 114 -3.18 40.98 14.24
CA LYS A 114 -3.04 42.41 14.00
C LYS A 114 -4.17 43.13 14.73
N PHE A 115 -3.84 43.89 15.78
CA PHE A 115 -4.82 44.72 16.48
C PHE A 115 -4.70 46.17 15.99
N THR A 116 -5.80 46.75 15.52
CA THR A 116 -5.96 48.21 15.42
C THR A 116 -6.41 48.73 16.78
N VAL A 117 -5.53 49.45 17.47
CA VAL A 117 -5.87 50.21 18.68
C VAL A 117 -6.74 51.39 18.24
N LYS A 118 -7.97 51.47 18.75
CA LYS A 118 -8.76 52.70 18.67
C LYS A 118 -8.38 53.56 19.88
N GLU A 119 -7.83 54.74 19.61
CA GLU A 119 -7.65 55.82 20.58
C GLU A 119 -9.00 56.34 21.10
#